data_AF-X1EZI8-F1
#
_entry.id   AF-X1EZI8-F1
#
_cell.length_a   1.000
_cell.length_b   1.000
_cell.length_c   1.000
_cell.angle_alpha   90.00
_cell.angle_beta   90.00
_cell.angle_gamma   90.00
#
_symmetry.space_group_name_H-M   'P 1'
#
loop_
_entity.id
_entity.type
_entity.pdbx_description
1 polymer ?
#
loop_
_entity_poly.entity_id
_entity_poly.type
_entity_poly.pdbx_seq_one_letter_code
_entity_poly.pdbx_strand_id
1 'polypeptide(L)'
;GGLIKKTAYGLYFYSMFPLENEQYLFVRNITDLENKRLARSLRICNSIFEGIEELDAYYYSDPSNGMRVSSDIFEWRIFNRNIYAANEQRGYEILMYDLDGNLKRKIKREYTPLKFPKNLKKKYIERYGTTRKLYFPDNLPPFQSFFGDDDGRLFVMTYEKGEKSGEYLFDIFNSEGVFIQRKNLIILNNWELQAKAKRGRLYCVREKESGYKELVVYR
;
A
#
# COMPACT_ATOMS: atom_id res chain seq x y z
N GLY A 1 3.44 33.57 -11.64
CA GLY A 1 2.29 32.67 -11.44
C GLY A 1 1.33 33.34 -10.49
N GLY A 2 0.12 33.66 -10.94
CA GLY A 2 -0.93 34.23 -10.08
C GLY A 2 -1.61 33.14 -9.26
N LEU A 3 -2.02 33.46 -8.04
CA LEU A 3 -2.89 32.60 -7.25
C LEU A 3 -4.26 32.52 -7.93
N ILE A 4 -4.66 31.32 -8.40
CA ILE A 4 -5.93 31.12 -9.10
C ILE A 4 -7.08 30.87 -8.11
N LYS A 5 -6.83 30.11 -7.03
CA LYS A 5 -7.83 29.77 -6.01
C LYS A 5 -7.14 29.40 -4.69
N LYS A 6 -7.76 29.76 -3.56
CA LYS A 6 -7.40 29.27 -2.23
C LYS A 6 -8.60 28.50 -1.67
N THR A 7 -8.39 27.23 -1.36
CA THR A 7 -9.39 26.39 -0.69
C THR A 7 -8.85 25.98 0.67
N ALA A 8 -9.59 26.26 1.74
CA ALA A 8 -9.24 25.78 3.07
C ALA A 8 -9.68 24.31 3.21
N TYR A 9 -8.74 23.43 3.53
CA TYR A 9 -9.03 22.06 3.93
C TYR A 9 -8.86 21.91 5.45
N GLY A 10 -9.74 21.13 6.07
CA GLY A 10 -9.62 20.80 7.49
C GLY A 10 -8.35 19.99 7.77
N LEU A 11 -8.03 19.83 9.07
CA LEU A 11 -6.83 19.18 9.61
C LEU A 11 -6.61 17.69 9.23
N TYR A 12 -7.44 17.14 8.34
CA TYR A 12 -7.53 15.73 7.99
C TYR A 12 -7.08 15.41 6.55
N PHE A 13 -6.39 16.36 5.92
CA PHE A 13 -5.74 16.20 4.62
C PHE A 13 -4.50 15.32 4.74
N TYR A 14 -4.39 14.26 3.93
CA TYR A 14 -3.19 13.42 3.91
C TYR A 14 -2.34 13.67 2.67
N SER A 15 -2.95 13.59 1.48
CA SER A 15 -2.22 13.71 0.22
C SER A 15 -3.13 13.91 -0.98
N MET A 16 -2.59 14.52 -2.05
CA MET A 16 -3.28 14.74 -3.31
C MET A 16 -2.33 14.53 -4.49
N PHE A 17 -2.83 13.92 -5.55
CA PHE A 17 -2.05 13.54 -6.72
C PHE A 17 -2.81 13.91 -8.00
N PRO A 18 -2.20 14.70 -8.91
CA PRO A 18 -2.83 15.00 -10.19
C PRO A 18 -2.89 13.75 -11.07
N LEU A 19 -4.01 13.58 -11.77
CA LEU A 19 -4.23 12.56 -12.78
C LEU A 19 -4.10 13.16 -14.19
N GLU A 20 -3.86 12.32 -15.18
CA GLU A 20 -3.69 12.75 -16.58
C GLU A 20 -4.97 13.32 -17.20
N ASN A 21 -6.15 13.02 -16.64
CA ASN A 21 -7.47 13.50 -17.07
C ASN A 21 -7.90 14.81 -16.36
N GLU A 22 -6.95 15.59 -15.84
CA GLU A 22 -7.18 16.85 -15.11
C GLU A 22 -7.98 16.71 -13.80
N GLN A 23 -8.24 15.48 -13.36
CA GLN A 23 -8.78 15.15 -12.05
C GLN A 23 -7.66 14.92 -11.04
N TYR A 24 -8.05 14.70 -9.79
CA TYR A 24 -7.12 14.52 -8.68
C TYR A 24 -7.50 13.29 -7.87
N LEU A 25 -6.53 12.45 -7.58
CA LEU A 25 -6.65 11.41 -6.57
C LEU A 25 -6.37 12.02 -5.20
N PHE A 26 -7.26 11.75 -4.26
CA PHE A 26 -7.34 12.47 -3.00
C PHE A 26 -7.49 11.49 -1.85
N VAL A 27 -6.66 11.66 -0.81
CA VAL A 27 -6.71 10.85 0.42
C VAL A 27 -6.99 11.76 1.61
N ARG A 28 -8.04 11.42 2.36
CA ARG A 28 -8.39 12.12 3.60
C ARG A 28 -8.78 11.15 4.70
N ASN A 29 -8.61 11.60 5.95
CA ASN A 29 -9.31 10.96 7.05
C ASN A 29 -10.78 11.39 7.02
N ILE A 30 -11.66 10.44 7.31
CA ILE A 30 -13.08 10.65 7.54
C ILE A 30 -13.43 10.10 8.92
N THR A 31 -14.44 10.69 9.54
CA THR A 31 -15.05 10.14 10.76
C THR A 31 -16.40 9.60 10.35
N ASP A 32 -16.57 8.29 10.46
CA ASP A 32 -17.87 7.65 10.46
C ASP A 32 -18.55 7.99 11.79
N LEU A 33 -19.48 8.94 11.73
CA LEU A 33 -20.17 9.47 12.91
C LEU A 33 -21.13 8.43 13.51
N GLU A 34 -21.70 7.54 12.69
CA GLU A 34 -22.65 6.52 13.15
C GLU A 34 -21.93 5.44 13.95
N ASN A 35 -20.81 4.95 13.43
CA ASN A 35 -20.04 3.90 14.09
C ASN A 35 -18.93 4.44 15.00
N LYS A 36 -18.76 5.77 15.08
CA LYS A 36 -17.67 6.47 15.79
C LYS A 36 -16.28 5.95 15.39
N ARG A 37 -16.10 5.60 14.11
CA ARG A 37 -14.85 5.05 13.57
C ARG A 37 -14.13 6.09 12.74
N LEU A 38 -12.82 6.15 12.91
CA LEU A 38 -11.97 6.85 11.96
C LEU A 38 -11.78 5.95 10.74
N ALA A 39 -11.72 6.54 9.56
CA ALA A 39 -11.32 5.86 8.34
C ALA A 39 -10.43 6.73 7.48
N ARG A 40 -9.66 6.11 6.59
CA ARG A 40 -9.01 6.75 5.45
C ARG A 40 -9.83 6.45 4.21
N SER A 41 -10.11 7.47 3.42
CA SER A 41 -10.86 7.35 2.17
C SER A 41 -10.01 7.81 1.00
N LEU A 42 -10.04 7.02 -0.09
CA LEU A 42 -9.42 7.28 -1.38
C LEU A 42 -10.49 7.72 -2.36
N ARG A 43 -10.37 8.93 -2.91
CA ARG A 43 -11.42 9.57 -3.71
C ARG A 43 -10.86 10.22 -4.96
N ILE A 44 -11.71 10.35 -5.97
CA ILE A 44 -11.45 11.21 -7.12
C ILE A 44 -12.14 12.55 -6.90
N CYS A 45 -11.45 13.64 -7.25
CA CYS A 45 -11.97 14.99 -7.19
C CYS A 45 -11.74 15.73 -8.52
N ASN A 46 -12.62 16.69 -8.84
CA ASN A 46 -12.45 17.55 -10.00
C ASN A 46 -11.37 18.63 -9.77
N SER A 47 -11.11 19.47 -10.78
CA SER A 47 -10.10 20.53 -10.75
C SER A 47 -10.38 21.68 -9.77
N ILE A 48 -11.61 21.77 -9.26
CA ILE A 48 -11.97 22.68 -8.18
C ILE A 48 -12.03 21.99 -6.80
N PHE A 49 -11.62 20.72 -6.77
CA PHE A 49 -11.46 19.82 -5.63
C PHE A 49 -12.76 19.40 -4.91
N GLU A 50 -13.85 19.33 -5.68
CA GLU A 50 -15.08 18.68 -5.23
C GLU A 50 -14.97 17.17 -5.50
N GLY A 51 -15.44 16.36 -4.54
CA GLY A 51 -15.40 14.90 -4.66
C GLY A 51 -16.37 14.40 -5.72
N ILE A 52 -15.85 13.65 -6.68
CA ILE A 52 -16.60 12.97 -7.73
C ILE A 52 -17.03 11.58 -7.23
N GLU A 53 -16.08 10.79 -6.76
CA GLU A 53 -16.30 9.38 -6.40
C GLU A 53 -15.42 8.96 -5.22
N GLU A 54 -15.90 8.04 -4.38
CA GLU A 54 -15.07 7.33 -3.40
C GLU A 54 -14.72 5.96 -3.96
N LEU A 55 -13.42 5.73 -4.18
CA LEU A 55 -12.93 4.48 -4.75
C LEU A 55 -12.87 3.38 -3.69
N ASP A 56 -12.36 3.72 -2.50
CA ASP A 56 -12.16 2.78 -1.41
C ASP A 56 -12.03 3.51 -0.05
N ALA A 57 -12.31 2.79 1.04
CA ALA A 57 -12.14 3.28 2.39
C ALA A 57 -11.60 2.19 3.33
N TYR A 58 -10.65 2.57 4.17
CA TYR A 58 -10.10 1.74 5.24
C TYR A 58 -10.57 2.25 6.61
N TYR A 59 -11.22 1.39 7.37
CA TYR A 59 -11.71 1.72 8.71
C TYR A 59 -10.71 1.26 9.77
N TYR A 60 -10.22 2.21 10.57
CA TYR A 60 -9.27 1.90 11.63
C TYR A 60 -9.90 1.03 12.71
N SER A 61 -9.06 0.20 13.34
CA SER A 61 -9.44 -0.53 14.55
C SER A 61 -9.84 0.44 15.66
N ASP A 62 -10.76 0.01 16.54
CA ASP A 62 -11.20 0.80 17.68
C ASP A 62 -10.01 1.32 18.51
N PRO A 63 -9.88 2.64 18.73
CA PRO A 63 -8.78 3.22 19.50
C PRO A 63 -8.64 2.63 20.92
N SER A 64 -9.72 2.14 21.51
CA SER A 64 -9.72 1.51 22.83
C SER A 64 -8.93 0.19 22.90
N ASN A 65 -8.70 -0.45 21.75
CA ASN A 65 -7.86 -1.65 21.67
C ASN A 65 -6.38 -1.35 21.95
N GLY A 66 -5.97 -0.07 21.85
CA GLY A 66 -4.58 0.36 21.96
C GLY A 66 -3.93 0.50 20.59
N MET A 67 -2.61 0.73 20.59
CA MET A 67 -1.84 0.89 19.36
C MET A 67 -1.71 -0.46 18.64
N ARG A 68 -2.29 -0.56 17.45
CA ARG A 68 -2.05 -1.68 16.55
C ARG A 68 -0.57 -1.75 16.18
N VAL A 69 0.03 -2.94 16.28
CA VAL A 69 1.48 -3.11 16.04
C VAL A 69 1.87 -3.34 14.58
N SER A 70 0.96 -3.82 13.74
CA SER A 70 1.16 -3.91 12.29
C SER A 70 0.71 -2.61 11.64
N SER A 71 1.40 -2.22 10.57
CA SER A 71 0.91 -1.17 9.68
C SER A 71 -0.43 -1.61 9.07
N ASP A 72 -1.40 -0.71 9.10
CA ASP A 72 -2.63 -0.87 8.32
C ASP A 72 -2.28 -0.79 6.83
N ILE A 73 -2.58 -1.84 6.07
CA ILE A 73 -2.41 -1.80 4.61
C ILE A 73 -3.64 -1.16 3.97
N PHE A 74 -3.55 0.15 3.82
CA PHE A 74 -4.39 0.93 2.92
C PHE A 74 -3.48 1.72 1.97
N GLU A 75 -3.06 1.05 0.90
CA GLU A 75 -2.08 1.57 -0.05
C GLU A 75 -2.72 1.77 -1.41
N TRP A 76 -2.21 2.74 -2.16
CA TRP A 76 -2.61 2.96 -3.53
C TRP A 76 -1.42 3.39 -4.38
N ARG A 77 -1.50 3.11 -5.68
CA ARG A 77 -0.49 3.48 -6.67
C ARG A 77 -1.16 3.81 -7.99
N ILE A 78 -0.49 4.63 -8.80
CA ILE A 78 -0.88 4.89 -10.18
C ILE A 78 0.24 4.40 -11.08
N PHE A 79 -0.08 3.53 -12.02
CA PHE A 79 0.82 3.10 -13.08
C PHE A 79 0.00 2.57 -14.26
N ASN A 80 0.58 2.63 -15.46
CA ASN A 80 -0.07 2.24 -16.71
C ASN A 80 -1.50 2.82 -16.86
N ARG A 81 -1.68 4.11 -16.49
CA ARG A 81 -2.97 4.83 -16.52
C ARG A 81 -4.12 4.15 -15.75
N ASN A 82 -3.83 3.37 -14.72
CA ASN A 82 -4.82 2.81 -13.81
C ASN A 82 -4.47 3.18 -12.36
N ILE A 83 -5.50 3.30 -11.53
CA ILE A 83 -5.37 3.48 -10.08
C ILE A 83 -5.51 2.10 -9.43
N TYR A 84 -4.55 1.71 -8.62
CA TYR A 84 -4.57 0.48 -7.86
C TYR A 84 -4.77 0.80 -6.39
N ALA A 85 -5.73 0.15 -5.73
CA ALA A 85 -6.02 0.33 -4.32
C ALA A 85 -6.03 -1.02 -3.59
N ALA A 86 -5.27 -1.10 -2.51
CA ALA A 86 -5.15 -2.25 -1.64
C ALA A 86 -5.73 -1.93 -0.27
N ASN A 87 -6.55 -2.83 0.25
CA ASN A 87 -7.12 -2.73 1.59
C ASN A 87 -7.11 -4.11 2.25
N GLU A 88 -6.32 -4.27 3.30
CA GLU A 88 -6.21 -5.55 4.03
C GLU A 88 -7.53 -6.07 4.60
N GLN A 89 -8.54 -5.22 4.81
CA GLN A 89 -9.86 -5.63 5.33
C GLN A 89 -10.59 -6.57 4.36
N ARG A 90 -10.14 -6.65 3.09
CA ARG A 90 -10.67 -7.56 2.06
C ARG A 90 -9.74 -8.75 1.80
N GLY A 91 -8.72 -8.94 2.62
CA GLY A 91 -7.70 -9.96 2.40
C GLY A 91 -6.84 -9.65 1.18
N TYR A 92 -6.41 -10.68 0.46
CA TYR A 92 -5.59 -10.50 -0.74
C TYR A 92 -6.46 -10.08 -1.94
N GLU A 93 -6.90 -8.82 -1.91
CA GLU A 93 -7.62 -8.17 -2.99
C GLU A 93 -7.00 -6.79 -3.28
N ILE A 94 -6.68 -6.55 -4.55
CA ILE A 94 -6.23 -5.26 -5.05
C ILE A 94 -7.21 -4.83 -6.14
N LEU A 95 -7.84 -3.68 -5.95
CA LEU A 95 -8.79 -3.10 -6.88
C LEU A 95 -8.06 -2.26 -7.91
N MET A 96 -8.46 -2.37 -9.17
CA MET A 96 -7.89 -1.62 -10.28
C MET A 96 -8.99 -0.80 -10.96
N TYR A 97 -8.82 0.51 -10.98
CA TYR A 97 -9.72 1.49 -11.57
C TYR A 97 -9.06 2.17 -12.77
N ASP A 98 -9.84 2.68 -13.71
CA ASP A 98 -9.34 3.72 -14.61
C ASP A 98 -9.14 5.06 -13.86
N LEU A 99 -8.70 6.08 -14.59
CA LEU A 99 -8.49 7.43 -14.05
C LEU A 99 -9.81 8.17 -13.77
N ASP A 100 -10.94 7.69 -14.28
CA ASP A 100 -12.25 8.29 -14.07
C ASP A 100 -12.96 7.70 -12.84
N GLY A 101 -12.42 6.62 -12.27
CA GLY A 101 -12.93 5.97 -11.06
C GLY A 101 -13.70 4.70 -11.32
N ASN A 102 -13.85 4.27 -12.58
CA ASN A 102 -14.58 3.04 -12.88
C ASN A 102 -13.74 1.83 -12.50
N LEU A 103 -14.32 0.92 -11.72
CA LEU A 103 -13.67 -0.33 -11.35
C LEU A 103 -13.52 -1.24 -12.58
N LYS A 104 -12.29 -1.46 -13.02
CA LYS A 104 -11.97 -2.35 -14.14
C LYS A 104 -11.76 -3.78 -13.71
N ARG A 105 -11.16 -4.01 -12.53
CA ARG A 105 -10.78 -5.37 -12.10
C ARG A 105 -10.61 -5.48 -10.59
N LYS A 106 -10.83 -6.70 -10.09
CA LYS A 106 -10.43 -7.13 -8.73
C LYS A 106 -9.35 -8.20 -8.89
N ILE A 107 -8.12 -7.89 -8.50
CA ILE A 107 -6.99 -8.81 -8.55
C ILE A 107 -6.96 -9.56 -7.23
N LYS A 108 -7.15 -10.87 -7.28
CA LYS A 108 -7.28 -11.74 -6.11
C LYS A 108 -6.31 -12.89 -6.19
N ARG A 109 -5.94 -13.41 -5.03
CA ARG A 109 -5.19 -14.65 -4.89
C ARG A 109 -5.64 -15.38 -3.64
N GLU A 110 -5.85 -16.69 -3.76
CA GLU A 110 -5.99 -17.53 -2.57
C GLU A 110 -4.67 -17.51 -1.80
N TYR A 111 -4.75 -17.21 -0.50
CA TYR A 111 -3.60 -17.14 0.37
C TYR A 111 -3.94 -17.76 1.71
N THR A 112 -2.92 -18.28 2.38
CA THR A 112 -3.05 -18.73 3.77
C THR A 112 -2.70 -17.58 4.69
N PRO A 113 -3.64 -17.06 5.52
CA PRO A 113 -3.33 -16.01 6.48
C PRO A 113 -2.20 -16.43 7.41
N LEU A 114 -1.14 -15.61 7.47
CA LEU A 114 0.00 -15.88 8.31
C LEU A 114 -0.27 -15.37 9.72
N LYS A 115 -0.31 -16.26 10.71
CA LYS A 115 -0.46 -15.86 12.12
C LYS A 115 0.65 -14.90 12.52
N PHE A 116 0.31 -13.94 13.39
CA PHE A 116 1.28 -12.96 13.85
C PHE A 116 2.44 -13.65 14.62
N PRO A 117 3.68 -13.64 14.10
CA PRO A 117 4.77 -14.45 14.64
C PRO A 117 5.14 -14.08 16.09
N LYS A 118 5.37 -15.09 16.96
CA LYS A 118 5.71 -14.88 18.38
C LYS A 118 6.98 -14.02 18.57
N ASN A 119 8.01 -14.27 17.77
CA ASN A 119 9.24 -13.48 17.78
C ASN A 119 9.01 -12.01 17.39
N LEU A 120 8.11 -11.75 16.44
CA LEU A 120 7.73 -10.39 16.07
C LEU A 120 6.93 -9.73 17.20
N LYS A 121 5.99 -10.44 17.84
CA LYS A 121 5.26 -9.94 19.02
C LYS A 121 6.22 -9.50 20.12
N LYS A 122 7.22 -10.34 20.46
CA LYS A 122 8.23 -10.04 21.48
C LYS A 122 8.98 -8.74 21.17
N LYS A 123 9.42 -8.54 19.93
CA LYS A 123 10.11 -7.30 19.51
C LYS A 123 9.25 -6.04 19.71
N TYR A 124 7.95 -6.10 19.40
CA TYR A 124 7.05 -4.97 19.63
C TYR A 124 6.80 -4.71 21.13
N ILE A 125 6.66 -5.76 21.93
CA ILE A 125 6.49 -5.65 23.39
C ILE A 125 7.74 -5.02 24.01
N GLU A 126 8.93 -5.48 23.65
CA GLU A 126 10.20 -4.93 24.14
C GLU A 126 10.36 -3.46 23.75
N ARG A 127 9.97 -3.09 22.52
CA ARG A 127 10.14 -1.73 22.01
C ARG A 127 9.11 -0.73 22.50
N TYR A 128 7.85 -1.16 22.71
CA TYR A 128 6.73 -0.25 22.95
C TYR A 128 5.81 -0.65 24.10
N GLY A 129 5.89 -1.89 24.60
CA GLY A 129 4.93 -2.44 25.55
C GLY A 129 4.92 -1.78 26.92
N THR A 130 5.99 -1.07 27.30
CA THR A 130 6.07 -0.31 28.55
C THR A 130 5.38 1.04 28.48
N THR A 131 5.17 1.60 27.28
CA THR A 131 4.63 2.96 27.09
C THR A 131 3.25 2.98 26.45
N ARG A 132 2.83 1.88 25.82
CA ARG A 132 1.59 1.80 25.05
C ARG A 132 0.91 0.46 25.26
N LYS A 133 -0.42 0.48 25.37
CA LYS A 133 -1.25 -0.72 25.19
C LYS A 133 -1.12 -1.16 23.74
N LEU A 134 -0.70 -2.40 23.50
CA LEU A 134 -0.47 -2.95 22.17
C LEU A 134 -1.63 -3.86 21.74
N TYR A 135 -2.12 -3.65 20.52
CA TYR A 135 -3.08 -4.52 19.86
C TYR A 135 -2.38 -5.36 18.79
N PHE A 136 -2.46 -6.67 18.94
CA PHE A 136 -1.93 -7.64 17.98
C PHE A 136 -3.08 -8.27 17.23
N PRO A 137 -3.22 -8.06 15.91
CA PRO A 137 -4.17 -8.83 15.13
C PRO A 137 -3.77 -10.31 15.12
N ASP A 138 -4.74 -11.19 14.90
CA ASP A 138 -4.50 -12.64 14.86
C ASP A 138 -3.54 -13.03 13.75
N ASN A 139 -3.72 -12.40 12.58
CA ASN A 139 -2.92 -12.60 11.39
C ASN A 139 -2.18 -11.32 11.00
N LEU A 140 -1.04 -11.48 10.32
CA LEU A 140 -0.42 -10.40 9.56
C LEU A 140 -1.33 -10.02 8.38
N PRO A 141 -1.20 -8.78 7.87
CA PRO A 141 -1.85 -8.39 6.64
C PRO A 141 -1.47 -9.34 5.48
N PRO A 142 -2.30 -9.45 4.42
CA PRO A 142 -2.09 -10.38 3.31
C PRO A 142 -0.80 -10.13 2.52
N PHE A 143 -0.34 -8.88 2.49
CA PHE A 143 0.89 -8.43 1.84
C PHE A 143 1.41 -7.18 2.53
N GLN A 144 2.65 -6.80 2.25
CA GLN A 144 3.37 -5.67 2.86
C GLN A 144 3.23 -4.38 2.07
N SER A 145 3.29 -4.46 0.73
CA SER A 145 3.14 -3.34 -0.20
C SER A 145 3.04 -3.86 -1.63
N PHE A 146 2.85 -2.96 -2.60
CA PHE A 146 2.94 -3.31 -4.00
C PHE A 146 3.44 -2.15 -4.87
N PHE A 147 3.92 -2.50 -6.06
CA PHE A 147 4.24 -1.56 -7.14
C PHE A 147 3.93 -2.20 -8.50
N GLY A 148 3.91 -1.39 -9.56
CA GLY A 148 3.75 -1.89 -10.92
C GLY A 148 4.78 -1.33 -11.88
N ASP A 149 4.72 -1.80 -13.12
CA ASP A 149 5.55 -1.34 -14.23
C ASP A 149 4.75 -0.65 -15.35
N ASP A 150 5.47 -0.18 -16.36
CA ASP A 150 4.88 0.52 -17.51
C ASP A 150 4.04 -0.42 -18.40
N ASP A 151 4.24 -1.74 -18.33
CA ASP A 151 3.46 -2.75 -19.07
C ASP A 151 2.19 -3.19 -18.30
N GLY A 152 1.97 -2.62 -17.11
CA GLY A 152 0.83 -2.94 -16.25
C GLY A 152 1.00 -4.19 -15.40
N ARG A 153 2.21 -4.76 -15.30
CA ARG A 153 2.48 -5.85 -14.36
C ARG A 153 2.44 -5.33 -12.95
N LEU A 154 1.88 -6.12 -12.04
CA LEU A 154 1.74 -5.80 -10.62
C LEU A 154 2.65 -6.73 -9.81
N PHE A 155 3.48 -6.15 -8.96
CA PHE A 155 4.40 -6.83 -8.05
C PHE A 155 3.92 -6.62 -6.62
N VAL A 156 3.47 -7.68 -5.96
CA VAL A 156 2.92 -7.64 -4.60
C VAL A 156 3.89 -8.29 -3.64
N MET A 157 4.38 -7.52 -2.67
CA MET A 157 5.34 -7.95 -1.67
C MET A 157 4.64 -8.72 -0.54
N THR A 158 4.95 -9.98 -0.32
CA THR A 158 4.31 -10.78 0.74
C THR A 158 5.08 -10.70 2.08
N TYR A 159 4.51 -11.23 3.17
CA TYR A 159 5.22 -11.40 4.44
C TYR A 159 6.12 -12.65 4.48
N GLU A 160 6.06 -13.49 3.44
CA GLU A 160 6.95 -14.63 3.29
C GLU A 160 8.37 -14.12 3.01
N LYS A 161 9.34 -14.63 3.77
CA LYS A 161 10.75 -14.31 3.60
C LYS A 161 11.41 -15.34 2.70
N GLY A 162 12.36 -14.90 1.89
CA GLY A 162 13.25 -15.81 1.17
C GLY A 162 14.23 -16.51 2.12
N GLU A 163 15.08 -17.34 1.54
CA GLU A 163 16.07 -18.13 2.29
C GLU A 163 17.21 -17.24 2.83
N LYS A 164 17.51 -16.13 2.13
CA LYS A 164 18.58 -15.21 2.53
C LYS A 164 18.04 -13.97 3.21
N SER A 165 18.88 -13.37 4.07
CA SER A 165 18.56 -12.08 4.69
C SER A 165 18.31 -11.01 3.62
N GLY A 166 17.24 -10.22 3.79
CA GLY A 166 16.84 -9.20 2.82
C GLY A 166 16.09 -9.73 1.59
N GLU A 167 15.87 -11.05 1.48
CA GLU A 167 15.00 -11.59 0.45
C GLU A 167 13.54 -11.51 0.86
N TYR A 168 12.75 -10.93 -0.03
CA TYR A 168 11.31 -10.85 0.09
C TYR A 168 10.67 -11.49 -1.13
N LEU A 169 9.57 -12.18 -0.88
CA LEU A 169 8.85 -12.92 -1.89
C LEU A 169 7.77 -12.03 -2.52
N PHE A 170 7.83 -11.89 -3.84
CA PHE A 170 6.89 -11.11 -4.62
C PHE A 170 6.00 -12.02 -5.47
N ASP A 171 4.70 -11.81 -5.40
CA ASP A 171 3.74 -12.34 -6.37
C ASP A 171 3.65 -11.37 -7.55
N ILE A 172 3.70 -11.89 -8.77
CA ILE A 172 3.71 -11.08 -9.99
C ILE A 172 2.49 -11.41 -10.82
N PHE A 173 1.71 -10.38 -11.15
CA PHE A 173 0.53 -10.47 -11.99
C PHE A 173 0.76 -9.74 -13.32
N ASN A 174 0.14 -10.22 -14.39
CA ASN A 174 0.13 -9.51 -15.68
C ASN A 174 -0.84 -8.31 -15.66
N SER A 175 -0.89 -7.58 -16.76
CA SER A 175 -1.82 -6.44 -16.94
C SER A 175 -3.30 -6.82 -16.88
N GLU A 176 -3.62 -8.11 -17.05
CA GLU A 176 -4.97 -8.67 -16.91
C GLU A 176 -5.25 -9.14 -15.47
N GLY A 177 -4.33 -8.92 -14.52
CA GLY A 177 -4.47 -9.35 -13.14
C GLY A 177 -4.35 -10.87 -12.94
N VAL A 178 -3.82 -11.59 -13.92
CA VAL A 178 -3.55 -13.03 -13.84
C VAL A 178 -2.19 -13.24 -13.18
N PHE A 179 -2.15 -14.10 -12.17
CA PHE A 179 -0.89 -14.50 -11.53
C PHE A 179 0.02 -15.20 -12.54
N ILE A 180 1.23 -14.67 -12.74
CA ILE A 180 2.22 -15.23 -13.67
C ILE A 180 3.18 -16.14 -12.91
N GLN A 181 3.79 -15.59 -11.85
CA GLN A 181 4.86 -16.25 -11.13
C GLN A 181 5.12 -15.57 -9.79
N ARG A 182 6.01 -16.19 -9.02
CA ARG A 182 6.51 -15.69 -7.75
C ARG A 182 8.03 -15.61 -7.79
N LYS A 183 8.61 -14.53 -7.26
CA LYS A 183 10.06 -14.26 -7.34
C LYS A 183 10.61 -13.69 -6.04
N ASN A 184 11.78 -14.16 -5.64
CA ASN A 184 12.55 -13.55 -4.56
C ASN A 184 13.27 -12.31 -5.07
N LEU A 185 13.10 -11.18 -4.38
CA LEU A 185 13.87 -9.96 -4.61
C LEU A 185 14.65 -9.62 -3.34
N ILE A 186 15.94 -9.30 -3.51
CA ILE A 186 16.77 -8.79 -2.42
C ILE A 186 16.58 -7.28 -2.38
N ILE A 187 15.93 -6.79 -1.32
CA ILE A 187 15.75 -5.36 -1.05
C ILE A 187 16.12 -5.06 0.39
N LEU A 188 16.62 -3.85 0.62
CA LEU A 188 17.11 -3.43 1.93
C LEU A 188 15.99 -3.43 3.00
N ASN A 189 14.75 -3.07 2.65
CA ASN A 189 13.55 -3.15 3.46
C ASN A 189 12.27 -2.96 2.60
N ASN A 190 11.11 -2.94 3.27
CA ASN A 190 9.78 -2.86 2.65
C ASN A 190 9.26 -1.43 2.38
N TRP A 191 10.12 -0.40 2.41
CA TRP A 191 9.69 0.99 2.16
C TRP A 191 9.65 1.32 0.66
N GLU A 192 8.72 2.19 0.26
CA GLU A 192 8.27 2.45 -1.12
C GLU A 192 9.36 2.84 -2.15
N LEU A 193 10.57 3.18 -1.70
CA LEU A 193 11.67 3.65 -2.55
C LEU A 193 12.70 2.57 -2.89
N GLN A 194 12.50 1.32 -2.46
CA GLN A 194 13.55 0.30 -2.54
C GLN A 194 13.39 -0.74 -3.64
N ALA A 195 12.21 -0.83 -4.26
CA ALA A 195 12.02 -1.52 -5.53
C ALA A 195 11.09 -0.72 -6.45
N LYS A 196 11.46 -0.58 -7.73
CA LYS A 196 10.60 -0.02 -8.77
C LYS A 196 10.82 -0.76 -10.08
N ALA A 197 9.77 -0.96 -10.85
CA ALA A 197 9.87 -1.44 -12.22
C ALA A 197 9.47 -0.34 -13.20
N LYS A 198 10.32 -0.08 -14.18
CA LYS A 198 10.09 0.98 -15.18
C LYS A 198 10.92 0.73 -16.44
N ARG A 199 10.33 0.93 -17.61
CA ARG A 199 10.94 0.77 -18.94
C ARG A 199 11.62 -0.60 -19.10
N GLY A 200 10.90 -1.67 -18.75
CA GLY A 200 11.38 -3.05 -18.83
C GLY A 200 12.59 -3.34 -17.95
N ARG A 201 12.76 -2.62 -16.83
CA ARG A 201 13.84 -2.84 -15.86
C ARG A 201 13.30 -2.82 -14.45
N LEU A 202 13.86 -3.67 -13.59
CA LEU A 202 13.59 -3.70 -12.16
C LEU A 202 14.78 -3.13 -11.40
N TYR A 203 14.54 -2.08 -10.64
CA TYR A 203 15.52 -1.34 -9.84
C TYR A 203 15.34 -1.72 -8.38
N CYS A 204 16.39 -2.20 -7.72
CA CYS A 204 16.35 -2.61 -6.32
C CYS A 204 17.50 -1.96 -5.53
N VAL A 205 17.21 -1.36 -4.39
CA VAL A 205 18.23 -0.91 -3.44
C VAL A 205 18.46 -2.02 -2.42
N ARG A 206 19.71 -2.47 -2.28
CA ARG A 206 20.11 -3.47 -1.28
C ARG A 206 21.33 -3.04 -0.48
N GLU A 207 21.56 -3.68 0.65
CA GLU A 207 22.75 -3.49 1.48
C GLU A 207 23.74 -4.62 1.23
N LYS A 208 25.01 -4.28 1.04
CA LYS A 208 26.13 -5.23 0.95
C LYS A 208 26.51 -5.73 2.34
N GLU A 209 27.25 -6.83 2.40
CA GLU A 209 27.86 -7.32 3.66
C GLU A 209 28.71 -6.25 4.35
N SER A 210 29.33 -5.35 3.59
CA SER A 210 30.10 -4.22 4.10
C SER A 210 29.25 -3.09 4.73
N GLY A 211 27.92 -3.19 4.74
CA GLY A 211 26.99 -2.16 5.22
C GLY A 211 26.73 -1.01 4.22
N TYR A 212 27.36 -1.03 3.04
CA TYR A 212 27.13 -0.02 2.00
C TYR A 212 25.90 -0.38 1.15
N LYS A 213 25.13 0.65 0.77
CA LYS A 213 23.95 0.49 -0.09
C LYS A 213 24.34 0.52 -1.56
N GLU A 214 23.70 -0.32 -2.37
CA GLU A 214 23.86 -0.30 -3.82
C GLU A 214 22.51 -0.38 -4.55
N LEU A 215 22.48 0.18 -5.76
CA LEU A 215 21.38 0.06 -6.69
C LEU A 215 21.69 -1.08 -7.68
N VAL A 216 20.86 -2.11 -7.68
CA VAL A 216 20.92 -3.21 -8.64
C VAL A 216 19.82 -3.05 -9.66
N VAL A 217 20.14 -3.24 -10.94
CA VAL A 217 19.19 -3.11 -12.05
C VAL A 217 19.13 -4.44 -12.80
N TYR A 218 17.95 -5.04 -12.83
CA TYR A 218 17.65 -6.25 -13.58
C TYR A 218 16.92 -5.90 -14.89
N ARG A 219 17.13 -6.73 -15.91
CA ARG A 219 16.26 -6.78 -17.11
C ARG A 219 15.11 -7.74 -16.87
#